data_AF-A0AAP2DWZ2-F1
#
_entry.id   AF-A0AAP2DWZ2-F1
#
_cell.length_a   1.000
_cell.length_b   1.000
_cell.length_c   1.000
_cell.angle_alpha   90.00
_cell.angle_beta   90.00
_cell.angle_gamma   90.00
#
_symmetry.space_group_name_H-M   'P 1'
#
loop_
_entity.id
_entity.type
_entity.pdbx_description
1 polymer ?
#
loop_
_entity_poly.entity_id
_entity_poly.type
_entity_poly.pdbx_seq_one_letter_code
_entity_poly.pdbx_strand_id
1 'polypeptide(L)'
;MNEETYLSFDRYLANEMPADERAAFELNLKSDTVLAEKLRIYQEVQEIVGPRYQRQEQEIAFRKNLAVIGNEELVERTGRTVKMNWYIGAAAASIALICAFFFYTSSSTPEYSDYAHYEPLALVERGNEDASILKAQQAFNTQRYTEAVEAIDALLKHDDENDALKIYKGISLLELDRVTEANRLFTEVSHSPSVYKDKALWMLALSALKQKDYKTCENFLKKIPAGSPEHKQAQDLLNKL
;
A
#
# COMPACT_ATOMS: atom_id res chain seq x y z
N MET A 1 13.68 -56.29 -21.02
CA MET A 1 13.22 -55.02 -20.42
C MET A 1 13.32 -55.26 -18.92
N ASN A 2 14.28 -54.64 -18.24
CA ASN A 2 14.75 -55.12 -16.93
C ASN A 2 13.94 -54.50 -15.79
N GLU A 3 13.07 -55.29 -15.16
CA GLU A 3 12.25 -54.88 -13.99
C GLU A 3 13.09 -54.32 -12.84
N GLU A 4 14.31 -54.84 -12.66
CA GLU A 4 15.27 -54.38 -11.65
C GLU A 4 15.63 -52.89 -11.80
N THR A 5 15.68 -52.38 -13.03
CA THR A 5 16.01 -50.97 -13.29
C THR A 5 14.89 -50.05 -12.80
N TYR A 6 13.62 -50.39 -13.03
CA TYR A 6 12.50 -49.58 -12.57
C TYR A 6 12.34 -49.65 -11.05
N LEU A 7 12.57 -50.82 -10.44
CA LEU A 7 12.58 -50.97 -8.98
C LEU A 7 13.66 -50.10 -8.33
N SER A 8 14.84 -49.99 -8.95
CA SER A 8 15.89 -49.07 -8.49
C SER A 8 15.46 -47.61 -8.63
N PHE A 9 14.70 -47.23 -9.66
CA PHE A 9 14.17 -45.88 -9.79
C PHE A 9 13.17 -45.55 -8.68
N ASP A 10 12.24 -46.46 -8.40
CA ASP A 10 11.27 -46.27 -7.31
C ASP A 10 11.95 -46.10 -5.96
N ARG A 11 12.89 -46.99 -5.61
CA ARG A 11 13.65 -46.89 -4.34
C ARG A 11 14.47 -45.61 -4.25
N TYR A 12 15.06 -45.16 -5.36
CA TYR A 12 15.82 -43.91 -5.41
C TYR A 12 14.90 -42.69 -5.19
N LEU A 13 13.77 -42.63 -5.89
CA LEU A 13 12.81 -41.52 -5.83
C LEU A 13 12.05 -41.45 -4.50
N ALA A 14 11.74 -42.61 -3.91
CA ALA A 14 11.10 -42.72 -2.60
C ALA A 14 12.09 -42.51 -1.43
N ASN A 15 13.37 -42.27 -1.71
CA ASN A 15 14.41 -42.08 -0.70
C ASN A 15 14.66 -43.33 0.17
N GLU A 16 14.45 -44.52 -0.38
CA GLU A 16 14.55 -45.85 0.28
C GLU A 16 15.85 -46.59 -0.06
N MET A 17 16.78 -45.95 -0.78
CA MET A 17 18.13 -46.49 -1.01
C MET A 17 19.07 -46.16 0.16
N PRO A 18 19.79 -47.15 0.73
CA PRO A 18 20.91 -46.95 1.64
C PRO A 18 21.94 -45.98 1.07
N ALA A 19 22.61 -45.21 1.93
CA ALA A 19 23.52 -44.13 1.53
C ALA A 19 24.63 -44.60 0.58
N ASP A 20 25.24 -45.75 0.87
CA ASP A 20 26.35 -46.30 0.06
C ASP A 20 25.86 -46.78 -1.33
N GLU A 21 24.68 -47.40 -1.38
CA GLU A 21 24.03 -47.86 -2.62
C GLU A 21 23.60 -46.67 -3.49
N ARG A 22 23.07 -45.62 -2.86
CA ARG A 22 22.67 -44.38 -3.53
C ARG A 22 23.85 -43.64 -4.15
N ALA A 23 24.97 -43.54 -3.44
CA ALA A 23 26.17 -42.88 -3.96
C ALA A 23 26.71 -43.59 -5.21
N ALA A 24 26.68 -44.92 -5.22
CA ALA A 24 27.04 -45.72 -6.40
C ALA A 24 26.03 -45.53 -7.55
N PHE A 25 24.74 -45.46 -7.24
CA PHE A 25 23.69 -45.21 -8.21
C PHE A 25 23.81 -43.82 -8.87
N GLU A 26 24.06 -42.77 -8.08
CA GLU A 26 24.29 -41.41 -8.57
C GLU A 26 25.57 -41.29 -9.41
N LEU A 27 26.60 -42.07 -9.09
CA LEU A 27 27.79 -42.16 -9.92
C LEU A 27 27.46 -42.80 -11.29
N ASN A 28 26.68 -43.88 -11.29
CA ASN A 28 26.24 -44.54 -12.52
C ASN A 28 25.38 -43.61 -13.39
N LEU A 29 24.51 -42.79 -12.79
CA LEU A 29 23.72 -41.78 -13.51
C LEU A 29 24.59 -40.71 -14.18
N LYS A 30 25.77 -40.41 -13.62
CA LYS A 30 26.72 -39.44 -14.23
C LYS A 30 27.48 -40.04 -15.40
N SER A 31 27.80 -41.33 -15.35
CA SER A 31 28.56 -42.02 -16.40
C SER A 31 27.68 -42.57 -17.53
N ASP A 32 26.44 -42.97 -17.22
CA ASP A 32 25.50 -43.57 -18.17
C ASP A 32 24.36 -42.60 -18.50
N THR A 33 24.50 -41.92 -19.62
CA THR A 33 23.51 -40.96 -20.13
C THR A 33 22.19 -41.62 -20.50
N VAL A 34 22.19 -42.90 -20.90
CA VAL A 34 20.98 -43.66 -21.24
C VAL A 34 20.19 -43.98 -19.97
N LEU A 35 20.88 -44.32 -18.88
CA LEU A 35 20.26 -44.56 -17.58
C LEU A 35 19.65 -43.26 -17.00
N ALA A 36 20.37 -42.15 -17.11
CA ALA A 36 19.88 -40.84 -16.67
C ALA A 36 18.62 -40.40 -17.42
N GLU A 37 18.58 -40.60 -18.75
CA GLU A 37 17.41 -40.26 -19.55
C GLU A 37 16.20 -41.15 -19.22
N LYS A 38 16.41 -42.44 -18.96
CA LYS A 38 15.35 -43.34 -18.50
C LYS A 38 14.77 -42.93 -17.14
N LEU A 39 15.60 -42.51 -16.19
CA LEU A 39 15.14 -42.01 -14.90
C LEU A 39 14.31 -40.73 -15.06
N ARG A 40 14.74 -39.81 -15.93
CA ARG A 40 14.00 -38.57 -16.25
C ARG A 40 12.61 -38.87 -16.80
N ILE A 41 12.53 -39.75 -17.80
CA ILE A 41 11.24 -40.17 -18.39
C ILE A 41 10.37 -40.85 -17.33
N TYR A 42 10.96 -41.68 -16.47
CA TYR A 42 10.23 -42.35 -15.40
C TYR A 42 9.62 -41.36 -14.39
N GLN A 43 10.38 -40.34 -13.99
CA GLN A 43 9.88 -39.24 -13.13
C GLN A 43 8.73 -38.48 -13.80
N GLU A 44 8.88 -38.11 -15.08
CA GLU A 44 7.86 -37.38 -15.83
C GLU A 44 6.56 -38.18 -15.95
N VAL A 45 6.65 -39.50 -16.16
CA VAL A 45 5.49 -40.39 -16.17
C VAL A 45 4.81 -40.42 -14.80
N GLN A 46 5.54 -40.51 -13.69
CA GLN A 46 4.92 -40.52 -12.36
C GLN A 46 4.24 -39.19 -12.01
N GLU A 47 4.83 -38.05 -12.37
CA GLU A 47 4.23 -36.73 -12.18
C GLU A 47 2.95 -36.53 -13.01
N ILE A 48 2.89 -37.10 -14.22
CA ILE A 48 1.73 -36.96 -15.11
C ILE A 48 0.64 -37.98 -14.76
N VAL A 49 1.02 -39.22 -14.43
CA VAL A 49 0.08 -40.34 -14.26
C VAL A 49 -0.52 -40.36 -12.85
N GLY A 50 0.26 -40.06 -11.80
CA GLY A 50 -0.22 -40.07 -10.42
C GLY A 50 -1.48 -39.20 -10.18
N PRO A 51 -1.46 -37.92 -10.57
CA PRO A 51 -2.62 -37.03 -10.47
C PRO A 51 -3.79 -37.42 -11.38
N ARG A 52 -3.52 -38.07 -12.52
CA ARG A 52 -4.56 -38.54 -13.46
C ARG A 52 -5.30 -39.78 -12.93
N TYR A 53 -4.59 -40.69 -12.27
CA TYR A 53 -5.18 -41.89 -11.69
C TYR A 53 -6.08 -41.56 -10.48
N GLN A 54 -5.63 -40.66 -9.59
CA GLN A 54 -6.45 -40.18 -8.47
C GLN A 54 -7.69 -39.41 -8.95
N ARG A 55 -7.57 -38.63 -10.02
CA ARG A 55 -8.70 -37.92 -10.64
C ARG A 55 -9.70 -38.89 -11.26
N GLN A 56 -9.24 -40.00 -11.83
CA GLN A 56 -10.10 -41.04 -12.41
C GLN A 56 -10.91 -41.77 -11.33
N GLU A 57 -10.32 -42.13 -10.18
CA GLU A 57 -11.06 -42.72 -9.07
C GLU A 57 -12.11 -41.77 -8.51
N GLN A 58 -11.77 -40.48 -8.35
CA GLN A 58 -12.71 -39.47 -7.90
C GLN A 58 -13.86 -39.25 -8.90
N GLU A 59 -13.59 -39.27 -10.20
CA GLU A 59 -14.62 -39.14 -11.23
C GLU A 59 -15.54 -40.37 -11.28
N ILE A 60 -15.00 -41.58 -11.13
CA ILE A 60 -15.78 -42.82 -11.05
C ILE A 60 -16.66 -42.82 -9.80
N ALA A 61 -16.12 -42.43 -8.64
CA ALA A 61 -16.88 -42.31 -7.39
C ALA A 61 -17.98 -41.25 -7.51
N PHE A 62 -17.68 -40.10 -8.13
CA PHE A 62 -18.65 -39.03 -8.37
C PHE A 62 -19.77 -39.46 -9.33
N ARG A 63 -19.44 -40.11 -10.45
CA ARG A 63 -20.43 -40.65 -11.40
C ARG A 63 -21.30 -41.73 -10.77
N LYS A 64 -20.72 -42.59 -9.92
CA LYS A 64 -21.47 -43.61 -9.18
C LYS A 64 -22.46 -42.97 -8.20
N ASN A 65 -22.03 -41.93 -7.46
CA ASN A 65 -22.92 -41.15 -6.59
C ASN A 65 -24.04 -40.45 -7.39
N LEU A 66 -23.73 -39.85 -8.54
CA LEU A 66 -24.71 -39.22 -9.42
C LEU A 66 -25.74 -40.22 -9.98
N ALA A 67 -25.30 -41.43 -10.33
CA ALA A 67 -26.20 -42.47 -10.81
C ALA A 67 -27.17 -42.96 -9.72
N VAL A 68 -26.72 -43.00 -8.45
CA VAL A 68 -27.59 -43.29 -7.30
C VAL A 68 -28.63 -42.17 -7.10
N ILE A 69 -28.21 -40.91 -7.21
CA ILE A 69 -29.11 -39.75 -7.07
C ILE A 69 -30.11 -39.64 -8.24
N GLY A 70 -29.70 -40.03 -9.45
CA GLY A 70 -30.53 -39.94 -10.66
C GLY A 70 -31.56 -41.06 -10.83
N ASN A 71 -31.39 -42.19 -10.14
CA ASN A 71 -32.28 -43.36 -10.19
C ASN A 71 -33.15 -43.54 -8.94
N GLU A 72 -33.05 -42.66 -7.93
CA GLU A 72 -34.14 -42.51 -6.99
C GLU A 72 -35.31 -41.90 -7.75
N GLU A 73 -36.34 -42.72 -8.01
CA GLU A 73 -37.66 -42.29 -8.46
C GLU A 73 -37.97 -40.97 -7.75
N LEU A 74 -38.19 -39.90 -8.52
CA LEU A 74 -38.44 -38.57 -7.98
C LEU A 74 -39.73 -38.63 -7.16
N VAL A 75 -39.62 -39.06 -5.91
CA VAL A 75 -40.67 -38.95 -4.91
C VAL A 75 -40.99 -37.46 -4.89
N GLU A 76 -42.21 -37.11 -5.27
CA GLU A 76 -42.72 -35.74 -5.10
C GLU A 76 -42.52 -35.36 -3.64
N ARG A 77 -41.41 -34.67 -3.36
CA ARG A 77 -41.16 -34.11 -2.05
C ARG A 77 -42.10 -32.93 -1.93
N THR A 78 -43.24 -33.17 -1.29
CA THR A 78 -44.08 -32.10 -0.77
C THR A 78 -43.17 -31.14 -0.01
N GLY A 79 -43.13 -29.89 -0.45
CA GLY A 79 -42.14 -28.92 0.00
C GLY A 79 -42.16 -28.79 1.52
N ARG A 80 -41.11 -29.27 2.19
CA ARG A 80 -40.86 -28.92 3.59
C ARG A 80 -40.35 -27.49 3.61
N THR A 81 -41.20 -26.57 4.05
CA THR A 81 -40.75 -25.25 4.48
C THR A 81 -39.88 -25.45 5.72
N VAL A 82 -38.56 -25.31 5.56
CA VAL A 82 -37.66 -25.24 6.70
C VAL A 82 -37.95 -23.91 7.37
N LYS A 83 -38.43 -23.95 8.62
CA LYS A 83 -38.56 -22.74 9.43
C LYS A 83 -37.14 -22.22 9.65
N MET A 84 -36.80 -21.14 8.96
CA MET A 84 -35.52 -20.44 9.15
C MET A 84 -35.50 -19.94 10.58
N ASN A 85 -34.62 -20.49 11.41
CA ASN A 85 -34.54 -20.05 12.78
C ASN A 85 -33.89 -18.66 12.83
N TRP A 86 -34.62 -17.71 13.41
CA TRP A 86 -34.31 -16.28 13.45
C TRP A 86 -32.87 -15.95 13.88
N TYR A 87 -32.22 -16.84 14.65
CA TYR A 87 -30.84 -16.69 15.09
C TYR A 87 -29.81 -16.76 13.94
N ILE A 88 -30.13 -17.41 12.81
CA ILE A 88 -29.26 -17.40 11.61
C ILE A 88 -29.28 -16.00 10.97
N GLY A 89 -30.45 -15.36 10.92
CA GLY A 89 -30.58 -13.96 10.51
C GLY A 89 -29.93 -13.00 11.49
N ALA A 90 -30.04 -13.26 12.80
CA ALA A 90 -29.41 -12.46 13.84
C ALA A 90 -27.87 -12.53 13.80
N ALA A 91 -27.29 -13.70 13.53
CA ALA A 91 -25.84 -13.87 13.40
C ALA A 91 -25.28 -13.15 12.16
N ALA A 92 -25.97 -13.23 11.02
CA ALA A 92 -25.59 -12.51 9.80
C ALA A 92 -25.69 -10.98 9.99
N ALA A 93 -26.74 -10.50 10.66
CA ALA A 93 -26.88 -9.08 10.99
C ALA A 93 -25.75 -8.60 11.93
N SER A 94 -25.33 -9.44 12.87
CA SER A 94 -24.24 -9.12 13.79
C SER A 94 -22.90 -8.95 13.07
N ILE A 95 -22.58 -9.85 12.13
CA ILE A 95 -21.37 -9.74 11.29
C ILE A 95 -21.45 -8.50 10.39
N ALA A 96 -22.61 -8.23 9.78
CA ALA A 96 -22.81 -7.04 8.95
C ALA A 96 -22.62 -5.74 9.76
N LEU A 97 -23.10 -5.68 11.01
CA LEU A 97 -22.89 -4.55 11.90
C LEU A 97 -21.41 -4.39 12.29
N ILE A 98 -20.70 -5.49 12.55
CA ILE A 98 -19.26 -5.46 12.84
C ILE A 98 -18.47 -4.96 11.61
N CYS A 99 -18.79 -5.44 10.41
CA CYS A 99 -18.17 -4.98 9.17
C CYS A 99 -18.50 -3.51 8.88
N ALA A 100 -19.75 -3.08 9.08
CA ALA A 100 -20.15 -1.68 8.91
C ALA A 100 -19.46 -0.76 9.93
N PHE A 101 -19.35 -1.20 11.18
CA PHE A 101 -18.62 -0.48 12.23
C PHE A 101 -17.12 -0.40 11.91
N PHE A 102 -16.52 -1.49 11.45
CA PHE A 102 -15.11 -1.49 11.06
C PHE A 102 -14.87 -0.61 9.83
N PHE A 103 -15.76 -0.62 8.84
CA PHE A 103 -15.66 0.25 7.66
C PHE A 103 -15.86 1.73 8.03
N TYR A 104 -16.80 2.04 8.93
CA TYR A 104 -17.03 3.38 9.46
C TYR A 104 -15.86 3.90 10.29
N THR A 105 -15.20 3.03 11.06
CA THR A 105 -14.01 3.38 11.86
C THR A 105 -12.71 3.34 11.05
N SER A 106 -12.70 2.68 9.88
CA SER A 106 -11.54 2.61 8.98
C SER A 106 -11.38 3.83 8.07
N SER A 107 -12.40 4.68 7.91
CA SER A 107 -12.19 6.01 7.32
C SER A 107 -11.56 6.93 8.38
N SER A 108 -10.25 6.84 8.54
CA SER A 108 -9.49 7.81 9.34
C SER A 108 -9.68 9.19 8.74
N THR A 109 -10.30 10.10 9.50
CA THR A 109 -10.36 11.52 9.14
C THR A 109 -8.93 12.02 8.87
N PRO A 110 -8.65 12.67 7.74
CA PRO A 110 -7.29 13.08 7.42
C PRO A 110 -6.75 14.01 8.50
N GLU A 111 -5.55 13.73 9.00
CA GLU A 111 -4.90 14.58 9.99
C GLU A 111 -3.83 15.45 9.34
N TYR A 112 -3.54 16.59 9.96
CA TYR A 112 -2.50 17.51 9.50
C TYR A 112 -1.14 16.83 9.31
N SER A 113 -0.76 15.95 10.24
CA SER A 113 0.51 15.21 10.21
C SER A 113 0.66 14.30 9.00
N ASP A 114 -0.45 13.86 8.38
CA ASP A 114 -0.42 13.02 7.18
C ASP A 114 0.07 13.79 5.94
N TYR A 115 0.04 15.14 6.02
CA TYR A 115 0.32 16.03 4.90
C TYR A 115 1.39 17.09 5.20
N ALA A 116 1.76 17.30 6.46
CA ALA A 116 2.76 18.26 6.89
C ALA A 116 4.19 17.79 6.59
N HIS A 117 4.50 17.64 5.30
CA HIS A 117 5.83 17.28 4.80
C HIS A 117 6.38 18.42 3.97
N TYR A 118 7.44 19.06 4.49
CA TYR A 118 8.03 20.23 3.86
C TYR A 118 9.28 19.86 3.08
N GLU A 119 9.40 20.43 1.89
CA GLU A 119 10.66 20.46 1.19
C GLU A 119 11.70 21.23 2.01
N PRO A 120 12.97 20.83 1.98
CA PRO A 120 14.03 21.60 2.62
C PRO A 120 14.10 23.02 2.06
N LEU A 121 14.32 24.00 2.93
CA LEU A 121 14.63 25.36 2.52
C LEU A 121 16.00 25.36 1.83
N ALA A 122 15.97 25.53 0.50
CA ALA A 122 17.13 25.60 -0.37
C ALA A 122 17.16 26.95 -1.10
N LEU A 123 17.78 27.96 -0.47
CA LEU A 123 18.00 29.26 -1.09
C LEU A 123 19.32 29.18 -1.86
N VAL A 124 19.26 29.27 -3.19
CA VAL A 124 20.45 29.24 -4.04
C VAL A 124 20.74 30.67 -4.48
N GLU A 125 21.71 31.33 -3.85
CA GLU A 125 22.30 32.56 -4.39
C GLU A 125 23.65 32.30 -5.03
N ARG A 126 23.78 32.75 -6.28
CA ARG A 126 25.02 32.78 -7.04
C ARG A 126 25.98 33.80 -6.41
N GLY A 127 26.95 33.34 -5.63
CA GLY A 127 28.22 34.06 -5.49
C GLY A 127 28.80 34.23 -4.08
N ASN A 128 28.04 34.01 -3.01
CA ASN A 128 28.58 33.93 -1.65
C ASN A 128 27.51 33.30 -0.76
N GLU A 129 27.82 32.23 -0.03
CA GLU A 129 26.90 31.70 0.98
C GLU A 129 26.86 32.69 2.15
N ASP A 130 25.91 33.63 2.12
CA ASP A 130 25.67 34.54 3.25
C ASP A 130 25.38 33.69 4.49
N ALA A 131 26.13 33.90 5.56
CA ALA A 131 25.97 33.18 6.82
C ALA A 131 24.54 33.26 7.37
N SER A 132 23.81 34.34 7.05
CA SER A 132 22.40 34.55 7.42
C SER A 132 21.47 33.59 6.68
N ILE A 133 21.74 33.33 5.40
CA ILE A 133 21.00 32.37 4.57
C ILE A 133 21.21 30.95 5.10
N LEU A 134 22.47 30.56 5.31
CA LEU A 134 22.80 29.24 5.85
C LEU A 134 22.16 29.01 7.23
N LYS A 135 22.13 30.04 8.09
CA LYS A 135 21.47 29.97 9.39
C LYS A 135 19.98 29.68 9.25
N ALA A 136 19.28 30.39 8.36
CA ALA A 136 17.84 30.18 8.12
C ALA A 136 17.56 28.77 7.58
N GLN A 137 18.35 28.32 6.60
CA GLN A 137 18.23 26.98 6.02
C GLN A 137 18.45 25.89 7.07
N GLN A 138 19.53 25.99 7.85
CA GLN A 138 19.85 25.01 8.88
C GLN A 138 18.76 24.98 9.95
N ALA A 139 18.31 26.14 10.44
CA ALA A 139 17.28 26.21 11.45
C ALA A 139 15.96 25.58 10.98
N PHE A 140 15.50 25.90 9.76
CA PHE A 140 14.28 25.32 9.19
C PHE A 140 14.41 23.81 8.98
N ASN A 141 15.48 23.38 8.30
CA ASN A 141 15.68 21.97 7.93
C ASN A 141 15.94 21.06 9.14
N THR A 142 16.37 21.63 10.28
CA THR A 142 16.50 20.92 11.56
C THR A 142 15.29 21.14 12.49
N GLN A 143 14.19 21.69 11.97
CA GLN A 143 12.92 21.93 12.66
C GLN A 143 13.03 22.84 13.90
N ARG A 144 14.06 23.68 13.96
CA ARG A 144 14.23 24.73 14.99
C ARG A 144 13.43 25.95 14.57
N TYR A 145 12.10 25.82 14.57
CA TYR A 145 11.21 26.79 13.96
C TYR A 145 11.30 28.19 14.57
N THR A 146 11.58 28.31 15.88
CA THR A 146 11.80 29.63 16.52
C THR A 146 13.05 30.32 15.94
N GLU A 147 14.17 29.61 15.86
CA GLU A 147 15.41 30.12 15.26
C GLU A 147 15.23 30.40 13.76
N ALA A 148 14.43 29.58 13.07
CA ALA A 148 14.12 29.77 11.65
C ALA A 148 13.33 31.06 11.42
N VAL A 149 12.32 31.35 12.23
CA VAL A 149 11.57 32.61 12.16
C VAL A 149 12.49 33.80 12.37
N GLU A 150 13.35 33.79 13.39
CA GLU A 150 14.29 34.89 13.65
C GLU A 150 15.29 35.10 12.51
N ALA A 151 15.85 34.02 11.97
CA ALA A 151 16.81 34.09 10.87
C ALA A 151 16.14 34.58 9.58
N ILE A 152 14.93 34.08 9.26
CA ILE A 152 14.17 34.52 8.09
C ILE A 152 13.71 35.98 8.24
N ASP A 153 13.35 36.41 9.45
CA ASP A 153 13.02 37.81 9.73
C ASP A 153 14.19 38.76 9.47
N ALA A 154 15.42 38.32 9.73
CA ALA A 154 16.60 39.11 9.39
C ALA A 154 16.76 39.22 7.86
N LEU A 155 16.52 38.15 7.11
CA LEU A 155 16.60 38.15 5.64
C LEU A 155 15.50 39.03 5.00
N LEU A 156 14.26 38.91 5.48
CA LEU A 156 13.12 39.70 5.00
C LEU A 156 13.26 41.21 5.27
N LYS A 157 14.18 41.67 6.13
CA LYS A 157 14.48 43.11 6.26
C LYS A 157 15.20 43.68 5.04
N HIS A 158 15.86 42.82 4.27
CA HIS A 158 16.64 43.20 3.09
C HIS A 158 15.93 42.86 1.78
N ASP A 159 15.07 41.83 1.80
CA ASP A 159 14.25 41.38 0.68
C ASP A 159 12.84 41.02 1.18
N ASP A 160 12.05 42.06 1.48
CA ASP A 160 10.73 41.92 2.09
C ASP A 160 9.68 41.33 1.13
N GLU A 161 9.97 41.30 -0.17
CA GLU A 161 9.11 40.70 -1.20
C GLU A 161 9.45 39.26 -1.54
N ASN A 162 10.40 38.64 -0.82
CA ASN A 162 10.79 37.26 -1.06
C ASN A 162 9.70 36.26 -0.62
N ASP A 163 8.86 35.85 -1.56
CA ASP A 163 7.76 34.92 -1.28
C ASP A 163 8.23 33.56 -0.77
N ALA A 164 9.41 33.09 -1.18
CA ALA A 164 9.96 31.85 -0.64
C ALA A 164 10.18 32.01 0.87
N LEU A 165 10.89 33.05 1.30
CA LEU A 165 11.10 33.35 2.70
C LEU A 165 9.77 33.51 3.46
N LYS A 166 8.77 34.20 2.87
CA LYS A 166 7.42 34.33 3.47
C LYS A 166 6.75 32.96 3.68
N ILE A 167 6.82 32.05 2.71
CA ILE A 167 6.28 30.68 2.83
C ILE A 167 6.96 29.92 3.97
N TYR A 168 8.29 29.88 3.99
CA TYR A 168 9.03 29.11 4.99
C TYR A 168 8.92 29.69 6.41
N LYS A 169 8.81 31.02 6.52
CA LYS A 169 8.43 31.67 7.79
C LYS A 169 7.01 31.28 8.20
N GLY A 170 6.05 31.31 7.27
CA GLY A 170 4.68 30.90 7.53
C GLY A 170 4.58 29.46 8.02
N ILE A 171 5.31 28.53 7.40
CA ILE A 171 5.39 27.13 7.84
C ILE A 171 5.92 27.06 9.27
N SER A 172 7.05 27.73 9.54
CA SER A 172 7.65 27.75 10.89
C SER A 172 6.69 28.30 11.94
N LEU A 173 5.93 29.35 11.60
CA LEU A 173 4.91 29.92 12.48
C LEU A 173 3.75 28.95 12.71
N LEU A 174 3.30 28.23 11.69
CA LEU A 174 2.23 27.25 11.80
C LEU A 174 2.64 26.08 12.70
N GLU A 175 3.89 25.63 12.61
CA GLU A 175 4.47 24.60 13.47
C GLU A 175 4.61 25.05 14.93
N LEU A 176 4.79 26.36 15.15
CA LEU A 176 4.77 26.99 16.48
C LEU A 176 3.34 27.34 16.96
N ASP A 177 2.30 26.85 16.30
CA ASP A 177 0.89 27.15 16.57
C ASP A 177 0.52 28.66 16.50
N ARG A 178 1.34 29.47 15.84
CA ARG A 178 1.09 30.90 15.57
C ARG A 178 0.27 31.06 14.29
N VAL A 179 -0.91 30.44 14.30
CA VAL A 179 -1.74 30.20 13.12
C VAL A 179 -2.17 31.49 12.41
N THR A 180 -2.56 32.52 13.16
CA THR A 180 -2.99 33.81 12.59
C THR A 180 -1.87 34.48 11.79
N GLU A 181 -0.64 34.43 12.30
CA GLU A 181 0.52 35.05 11.64
C GLU A 181 0.96 34.26 10.42
N ALA A 182 0.94 32.92 10.51
CA ALA A 182 1.19 32.03 9.38
C ALA A 182 0.19 32.30 8.24
N ASN A 183 -1.11 32.31 8.55
CA ASN A 183 -2.16 32.51 7.56
C ASN A 183 -2.10 33.89 6.91
N ARG A 184 -1.64 34.93 7.62
CA ARG A 184 -1.42 36.24 7.02
C ARG A 184 -0.38 36.16 5.90
N LEU A 185 0.77 35.52 6.14
CA LEU A 185 1.83 35.35 5.15
C LEU A 185 1.37 34.49 3.97
N PHE A 186 0.71 33.36 4.22
CA PHE A 186 0.21 32.52 3.13
C PHE A 186 -0.85 33.23 2.30
N THR A 187 -1.74 34.00 2.94
CA THR A 187 -2.74 34.79 2.22
C THR A 187 -2.07 35.82 1.32
N GLU A 188 -1.06 36.54 1.83
CA GLU A 188 -0.27 37.50 1.05
C GLU A 188 0.35 36.86 -0.20
N VAL A 189 1.07 35.74 -0.03
CA VAL A 189 1.71 35.03 -1.15
C VAL A 189 0.66 34.47 -2.13
N SER A 190 -0.48 33.96 -1.66
CA SER A 190 -1.53 33.39 -2.51
C SER A 190 -2.19 34.41 -3.47
N HIS A 191 -2.10 35.71 -3.17
CA HIS A 191 -2.65 36.78 -4.01
C HIS A 191 -1.59 37.42 -4.93
N SER A 192 -0.32 37.04 -4.79
CA SER A 192 0.77 37.52 -5.63
C SER A 192 0.86 36.73 -6.95
N PRO A 193 1.54 37.25 -7.98
CA PRO A 193 1.86 36.49 -9.20
C PRO A 193 3.00 35.47 -8.99
N SER A 194 3.34 35.14 -7.74
CA SER A 194 4.46 34.28 -7.38
C SER A 194 4.29 32.85 -7.85
N VAL A 195 5.41 32.20 -8.15
CA VAL A 195 5.47 30.74 -8.34
C VAL A 195 5.05 29.98 -7.08
N TYR A 196 5.10 30.63 -5.91
CA TYR A 196 4.69 30.06 -4.61
C TYR A 196 3.20 30.22 -4.31
N LYS A 197 2.42 30.89 -5.16
CA LYS A 197 0.97 31.10 -4.98
C LYS A 197 0.23 29.81 -4.62
N ASP A 198 0.47 28.75 -5.38
CA ASP A 198 -0.28 27.50 -5.22
C ASP A 198 0.18 26.73 -3.96
N LYS A 199 1.49 26.78 -3.64
CA LYS A 199 2.02 26.33 -2.35
C LYS A 199 1.40 27.10 -1.17
N ALA A 200 1.15 28.40 -1.33
CA ALA A 200 0.49 29.20 -0.29
C ALA A 200 -0.96 28.77 -0.07
N LEU A 201 -1.71 28.47 -1.14
CA LEU A 201 -3.06 27.90 -1.06
C LEU A 201 -3.06 26.53 -0.36
N TRP A 202 -2.08 25.68 -0.69
CA TRP A 202 -1.87 24.41 0.00
C TRP A 202 -1.61 24.60 1.50
N MET A 203 -0.74 25.53 1.87
CA MET A 203 -0.46 25.82 3.28
C MET A 203 -1.65 26.41 4.05
N LEU A 204 -2.50 27.23 3.39
CA LEU A 204 -3.77 27.68 3.97
C LEU A 204 -4.73 26.51 4.21
N ALA A 205 -4.81 25.57 3.28
CA ALA A 205 -5.60 24.35 3.46
C ALA A 205 -5.09 23.50 4.62
N LEU A 206 -3.76 23.28 4.72
CA LEU A 206 -3.17 22.52 5.83
C LEU A 206 -3.34 23.22 7.18
N SER A 207 -3.25 24.54 7.23
CA SER A 207 -3.53 25.33 8.42
C SER A 207 -4.99 25.18 8.89
N ALA A 208 -5.94 25.16 7.96
CA ALA A 208 -7.34 24.89 8.27
C ALA A 208 -7.56 23.43 8.72
N LEU A 209 -6.88 22.47 8.09
CA LEU A 209 -6.90 21.05 8.49
C LEU A 209 -6.38 20.87 9.92
N LYS A 210 -5.28 21.53 10.29
CA LYS A 210 -4.72 21.51 11.65
C LYS A 210 -5.71 22.02 12.70
N GLN A 211 -6.56 22.97 12.33
CA GLN A 211 -7.66 23.49 13.16
C GLN A 211 -8.94 22.67 13.09
N LYS A 212 -8.98 21.59 12.30
CA LYS A 212 -10.17 20.78 12.00
C LYS A 212 -11.31 21.57 11.33
N ASP A 213 -10.98 22.68 10.67
CA ASP A 213 -11.91 23.42 9.82
C ASP A 213 -11.89 22.85 8.40
N TYR A 214 -12.54 21.70 8.24
CA TYR A 214 -12.59 20.95 6.99
C TYR A 214 -13.25 21.75 5.85
N LYS A 215 -14.21 22.60 6.17
CA LYS A 215 -14.91 23.42 5.16
C LYS A 215 -13.97 24.47 4.58
N THR A 216 -13.21 25.17 5.43
CA THR A 216 -12.21 26.13 4.96
C THR A 216 -11.06 25.42 4.25
N CYS A 217 -10.65 24.25 4.73
CA CYS A 217 -9.66 23.40 4.07
C CYS A 217 -10.10 23.07 2.62
N GLU A 218 -11.28 22.50 2.45
CA GLU A 218 -11.86 22.14 1.14
C GLU A 218 -11.91 23.35 0.17
N ASN A 219 -12.30 24.52 0.68
CA ASN A 219 -12.37 25.75 -0.10
C ASN A 219 -11.02 26.20 -0.64
N PHE A 220 -9.93 26.01 0.12
CA PHE A 220 -8.58 26.33 -0.36
C PHE A 220 -8.06 25.28 -1.34
N LEU A 221 -8.29 23.99 -1.06
CA LEU A 221 -7.85 22.90 -1.95
C LEU A 221 -8.45 23.01 -3.35
N LYS A 222 -9.74 23.37 -3.47
CA LYS A 222 -10.42 23.57 -4.75
C LYS A 222 -9.84 24.70 -5.61
N LYS A 223 -9.08 25.63 -5.02
CA LYS A 223 -8.43 26.74 -5.74
C LYS A 223 -7.09 26.33 -6.37
N ILE A 224 -6.54 25.16 -6.01
CA ILE A 224 -5.24 24.70 -6.50
C ILE A 224 -5.40 24.14 -7.94
N PRO A 225 -4.76 24.76 -8.95
CA PRO A 225 -4.93 24.37 -10.34
C PRO A 225 -4.28 23.02 -10.66
N ALA A 226 -4.74 22.34 -11.72
CA ALA A 226 -4.22 21.03 -12.14
C ALA A 226 -2.72 21.01 -12.49
N GLY A 227 -2.15 22.17 -12.84
CA GLY A 227 -0.72 22.31 -13.16
C GLY A 227 0.19 22.57 -11.95
N SER A 228 -0.37 22.72 -10.74
CA SER A 228 0.43 22.96 -9.53
C SER A 228 1.09 21.66 -9.05
N PRO A 229 2.33 21.73 -8.53
CA PRO A 229 2.98 20.59 -7.86
C PRO A 229 2.13 19.98 -6.73
N GLU A 230 1.38 20.83 -6.00
CA GLU A 230 0.54 20.45 -4.86
C GLU A 230 -0.78 19.79 -5.29
N HIS A 231 -1.17 19.84 -6.57
CA HIS A 231 -2.48 19.40 -7.02
C HIS A 231 -2.80 17.94 -6.68
N LYS A 232 -1.82 17.05 -6.82
CA LYS A 232 -2.02 15.62 -6.53
C LYS A 232 -2.37 15.38 -5.06
N GLN A 233 -1.66 16.04 -4.15
CA GLN A 233 -1.94 15.94 -2.71
C GLN A 233 -3.25 16.64 -2.35
N ALA A 234 -3.56 17.75 -3.02
CA ALA A 234 -4.82 18.45 -2.84
C ALA A 234 -6.03 17.57 -3.19
N GLN A 235 -5.98 16.82 -4.29
CA GLN A 235 -7.05 15.89 -4.66
C GLN A 235 -7.13 14.69 -3.72
N ASP A 236 -5.99 14.15 -3.29
CA ASP A 236 -5.97 13.06 -2.29
C ASP A 236 -6.65 13.50 -0.99
N LEU A 237 -6.32 14.69 -0.49
CA LEU A 237 -6.94 15.24 0.72
C LEU A 237 -8.42 15.55 0.50
N LEU A 238 -8.81 16.17 -0.62
CA LEU A 238 -10.22 16.43 -0.95
C LEU A 238 -11.09 15.17 -0.95
N ASN A 239 -10.54 14.03 -1.37
CA ASN A 239 -11.27 12.76 -1.39
C ASN A 239 -11.42 12.12 0.00
N LYS A 240 -10.61 12.53 0.97
CA LYS A 240 -10.63 12.02 2.35
C LYS A 240 -11.41 12.91 3.32
N LEU A 241 -11.63 14.18 2.96
CA LEU A 241 -12.51 15.12 3.67
C LEU A 241 -13.99 14.72 3.50
#